data_AF-A0ABD3D5I4-F1
#
_entry.id   AF-A0ABD3D5I4-F1
#
_cell.length_a   1.000
_cell.length_b   1.000
_cell.length_c   1.000
_cell.angle_alpha   90.00
_cell.angle_beta   90.00
_cell.angle_gamma   90.00
#
_symmetry.space_group_name_H-M   'P 1'
#
loop_
_entity.id
_entity.type
_entity.pdbx_description
1 polymer ?
#
loop_
_entity_poly.entity_id
_entity_poly.type
_entity_poly.pdbx_seq_one_letter_code
_entity_poly.pdbx_strand_id
1 'polypeptide(L)'
;MKIPQKLLKFKFHILAAFIFSFSIIFICYLAPRFIDILKYFWPLLVSTALFLVAVVVFDRISPLSDSDDNSGEGLLDYVAGELPAVEVESIVEATEVEESVLAD
;
A
#
# COMPACT_ATOMS: atom_id res chain seq x y z
N MET A 1 -41.79 24.05 4.58
CA MET A 1 -40.80 23.85 3.50
C MET A 1 -39.57 23.11 4.06
N LYS A 2 -39.31 21.84 3.66
CA LYS A 2 -38.24 20.96 4.21
C LYS A 2 -36.89 21.01 3.45
N ILE A 3 -36.82 21.79 2.38
CA ILE A 3 -35.62 21.96 1.53
C ILE A 3 -34.40 22.55 2.28
N PRO A 4 -34.52 23.56 3.18
CA PRO A 4 -33.33 24.20 3.73
C PRO A 4 -32.50 23.29 4.67
N GLN A 5 -33.12 22.31 5.32
CA GLN A 5 -32.40 21.43 6.26
C GLN A 5 -31.41 20.48 5.56
N LYS A 6 -31.69 20.05 4.31
CA LYS A 6 -30.75 19.24 3.54
C LYS A 6 -29.55 20.05 3.04
N LEU A 7 -29.74 21.33 2.68
CA LEU A 7 -28.63 22.19 2.26
C LEU A 7 -27.71 22.56 3.41
N LEU A 8 -28.23 22.76 4.64
CA LEU A 8 -27.41 23.05 5.82
C LEU A 8 -26.36 21.94 6.08
N LYS A 9 -26.70 20.68 5.79
CA LYS A 9 -25.79 19.53 5.95
C LYS A 9 -24.57 19.61 5.01
N PHE A 10 -24.73 20.22 3.84
CA PHE A 10 -23.67 20.36 2.84
C PHE A 10 -23.00 21.74 2.82
N LYS A 11 -23.49 22.73 3.57
CA LYS A 11 -22.90 24.08 3.60
C LYS A 11 -21.40 24.05 3.90
N PHE A 12 -20.96 23.21 4.83
CA PHE A 12 -19.52 23.07 5.13
C PHE A 12 -18.74 22.42 4.00
N HIS A 13 -19.28 21.39 3.34
CA HIS A 13 -18.63 20.74 2.20
C HIS A 13 -18.53 21.70 1.00
N ILE A 14 -19.61 22.43 0.72
CA ILE A 14 -19.65 23.42 -0.35
C ILE A 14 -18.71 24.57 -0.04
N LEU A 15 -18.70 25.08 1.19
CA LEU A 15 -17.82 26.17 1.61
C LEU A 15 -16.35 25.73 1.60
N ALA A 16 -16.04 24.52 2.09
CA ALA A 16 -14.70 23.96 2.03
C ALA A 16 -14.22 23.76 0.59
N ALA A 17 -15.08 23.21 -0.29
CA ALA A 17 -14.76 23.09 -1.71
C ALA A 17 -14.53 24.45 -2.36
N PHE A 18 -15.34 25.46 -2.01
CA PHE A 18 -15.17 26.82 -2.49
C PHE A 18 -13.84 27.41 -2.04
N ILE A 19 -13.53 27.34 -0.75
CA ILE A 19 -12.27 27.84 -0.16
C ILE A 19 -11.08 27.13 -0.77
N PHE A 20 -11.15 25.81 -0.94
CA PHE A 20 -10.11 25.01 -1.55
C PHE A 20 -9.88 25.42 -3.00
N SER A 21 -10.96 25.53 -3.79
CA SER A 21 -10.89 26.01 -5.18
C SER A 21 -10.33 27.43 -5.26
N PHE A 22 -10.76 28.33 -4.38
CA PHE A 22 -10.28 29.70 -4.35
C PHE A 22 -8.80 29.77 -3.97
N SER A 23 -8.38 28.95 -3.01
CA SER A 23 -6.98 28.83 -2.59
C SER A 23 -6.11 28.37 -3.75
N ILE A 24 -6.53 27.33 -4.50
CA ILE A 24 -5.82 26.87 -5.69
C ILE A 24 -5.69 28.01 -6.71
N ILE A 25 -6.79 28.68 -7.06
CA ILE A 25 -6.79 29.79 -8.02
C ILE A 25 -5.86 30.89 -7.51
N PHE A 26 -5.92 31.24 -6.23
CA PHE A 26 -5.10 32.26 -5.61
C PHE A 26 -3.61 31.91 -5.70
N ILE A 27 -3.21 30.68 -5.36
CA ILE A 27 -1.84 30.19 -5.52
C ILE A 27 -1.39 30.25 -6.98
N CYS A 28 -2.25 29.85 -7.94
CA CYS A 28 -1.93 29.90 -9.36
C CYS A 28 -1.71 31.35 -9.86
N TYR A 29 -2.48 32.32 -9.35
CA TYR A 29 -2.38 33.73 -9.76
C TYR A 29 -1.28 34.49 -9.04
N LEU A 30 -1.08 34.28 -7.74
CA LEU A 30 -0.07 35.00 -6.95
C LEU A 30 1.35 34.53 -7.28
N ALA A 31 1.50 33.25 -7.64
CA ALA A 31 2.78 32.65 -7.93
C ALA A 31 2.72 31.90 -9.27
N PRO A 32 2.78 32.60 -10.41
CA PRO A 32 2.86 31.95 -11.73
C PRO A 32 4.05 30.98 -11.82
N ARG A 33 5.15 31.27 -11.10
CA ARG A 33 6.29 30.36 -11.00
C ARG A 33 5.97 29.03 -10.32
N PHE A 34 4.98 28.97 -9.42
CA PHE A 34 4.59 27.72 -8.78
C PHE A 34 4.03 26.72 -9.80
N ILE A 35 3.36 27.21 -10.85
CA ILE A 35 2.93 26.38 -11.97
C ILE A 35 4.11 25.84 -12.77
N ASP A 36 5.14 26.65 -12.99
CA ASP A 36 6.35 26.19 -13.68
C ASP A 36 7.05 25.09 -12.88
N ILE A 37 7.16 25.26 -11.56
CA ILE A 37 7.68 24.28 -10.62
C ILE A 37 6.83 23.00 -10.69
N LEU A 38 5.50 23.12 -10.62
CA LEU A 38 4.60 21.97 -10.73
C LEU A 38 4.72 21.24 -12.07
N LYS A 39 5.03 21.95 -13.16
CA LYS A 39 5.36 21.34 -14.46
C LYS A 39 6.66 20.54 -14.41
N TYR A 40 7.71 21.04 -13.75
CA TYR A 40 8.95 20.30 -13.56
C TYR A 40 8.78 19.05 -12.70
N PHE A 41 7.91 19.13 -11.67
CA PHE A 41 7.62 18.02 -10.76
C PHE A 41 6.50 17.10 -11.26
N TRP A 42 5.75 17.50 -12.29
CA TRP A 42 4.69 16.71 -12.92
C TRP A 42 5.12 15.27 -13.25
N PRO A 43 6.25 15.01 -13.94
CA PRO A 43 6.69 13.65 -14.22
C PRO A 43 6.88 12.80 -12.95
N LEU A 44 7.39 13.38 -11.86
CA LEU A 44 7.55 12.69 -10.58
C LEU A 44 6.19 12.36 -9.95
N LEU A 45 5.27 13.34 -9.93
CA LEU A 45 3.92 13.14 -9.41
C LEU A 45 3.15 12.09 -10.21
N VAL A 46 3.25 12.11 -11.54
CA VAL A 46 2.63 11.11 -12.41
C VAL A 46 3.20 9.72 -12.14
N SER A 47 4.52 9.59 -12.00
CA SER A 47 5.15 8.30 -11.68
C SER A 47 4.68 7.77 -10.33
N THR A 48 4.62 8.62 -9.30
CA THR A 48 4.13 8.22 -7.98
C THR A 48 2.64 7.86 -8.01
N ALA A 49 1.81 8.64 -8.70
CA ALA A 49 0.39 8.35 -8.84
C ALA A 49 0.16 7.02 -9.58
N LEU A 50 0.90 6.78 -10.66
CA LEU A 50 0.83 5.52 -11.42
C LEU A 50 1.29 4.33 -10.58
N PHE A 51 2.35 4.50 -9.79
CA PHE A 51 2.82 3.49 -8.84
C PHE A 51 1.74 3.17 -7.79
N LEU A 52 1.14 4.19 -7.16
CA LEU A 52 0.08 3.98 -6.18
C LEU A 52 -1.16 3.33 -6.81
N VAL A 53 -1.54 3.73 -8.02
CA VAL A 53 -2.62 3.07 -8.77
C VAL A 53 -2.29 1.61 -9.01
N ALA A 54 -1.06 1.29 -9.42
CA ALA A 54 -0.62 -0.09 -9.61
C ALA A 54 -0.68 -0.89 -8.30
N VAL A 55 -0.22 -0.32 -7.18
CA VAL A 55 -0.32 -0.94 -5.85
C VAL A 55 -1.78 -1.22 -5.47
N VAL A 56 -2.68 -0.25 -5.64
CA VAL A 56 -4.12 -0.43 -5.36
C VAL A 56 -4.74 -1.47 -6.29
N VAL A 57 -4.33 -1.52 -7.55
CA VAL A 57 -4.81 -2.53 -8.51
C VAL A 57 -4.32 -3.91 -8.11
N PHE A 58 -3.06 -4.07 -7.69
CA PHE A 58 -2.54 -5.35 -7.19
C PHE A 58 -3.22 -5.79 -5.89
N ASP A 59 -3.45 -4.86 -4.96
CA ASP A 59 -4.25 -5.11 -3.74
C ASP A 59 -5.65 -5.64 -4.09
N ARG A 60 -6.29 -5.05 -5.11
CA ARG A 60 -7.64 -5.46 -5.56
C ARG A 60 -7.71 -6.76 -6.34
N ILE A 61 -6.65 -7.10 -7.07
CA ILE A 61 -6.57 -8.33 -7.88
C ILE A 61 -6.04 -9.49 -7.04
N SER A 62 -5.28 -9.20 -5.97
CA SER A 62 -4.86 -10.22 -5.02
C SER A 62 -6.12 -10.86 -4.43
N PRO A 63 -6.30 -12.18 -4.54
CA PRO A 63 -7.33 -12.84 -3.76
C PRO A 63 -7.02 -12.55 -2.29
N LEU A 64 -7.90 -11.78 -1.65
CA LEU A 64 -8.03 -11.82 -0.20
C LEU A 64 -8.39 -13.27 0.11
N SER A 65 -7.40 -14.05 0.52
CA SER A 65 -7.68 -15.31 1.20
C SER A 65 -8.55 -14.93 2.39
N ASP A 66 -9.83 -15.28 2.34
CA ASP A 66 -10.82 -15.13 3.44
C ASP A 66 -10.44 -15.90 4.72
N SER A 67 -9.20 -16.37 4.81
CA SER A 67 -8.55 -16.95 5.96
C SER A 67 -7.17 -16.32 6.06
N ASP A 68 -7.07 -15.19 6.76
CA ASP A 68 -5.96 -14.96 7.68
C ASP A 68 -5.97 -13.50 8.17
N ASP A 69 -6.44 -13.31 9.40
CA ASP A 69 -5.87 -12.30 10.31
C ASP A 69 -4.35 -12.52 10.51
N ASN A 70 -3.83 -13.62 9.97
CA ASN A 70 -2.49 -14.16 10.17
C ASN A 70 -1.54 -13.99 8.97
N SER A 71 -1.95 -13.28 7.91
CA SER A 71 -1.18 -13.19 6.65
C SER A 71 0.13 -12.40 6.83
N GLY A 72 0.21 -11.59 7.89
CA GLY A 72 1.43 -10.91 8.31
C GLY A 72 2.29 -11.70 9.30
N GLU A 73 1.75 -12.75 9.93
CA GLU A 73 2.42 -13.55 10.96
C GLU A 73 3.54 -14.38 10.36
N GLY A 74 3.34 -14.98 9.18
CA GLY A 74 4.39 -15.73 8.50
C GLY A 74 5.62 -14.88 8.16
N LEU A 75 5.45 -13.56 8.00
CA LEU A 75 6.55 -12.62 7.76
C LEU A 75 7.23 -12.19 9.07
N LEU A 76 6.49 -12.14 10.18
CA LEU A 76 7.01 -11.90 11.52
C LEU A 76 7.75 -13.13 12.07
N ASP A 77 7.26 -14.34 11.86
CA ASP A 77 7.91 -15.60 12.26
C ASP A 77 9.20 -15.84 11.46
N TYR A 78 9.20 -15.51 10.16
CA TYR A 78 10.39 -15.58 9.32
C TYR A 78 11.49 -14.60 9.79
N VAL A 79 11.12 -13.41 10.26
CA VAL A 79 12.08 -12.43 10.83
C VAL A 79 12.46 -12.78 12.27
N ALA A 80 11.54 -13.35 13.04
CA ALA A 80 11.78 -13.84 14.39
C ALA A 80 12.69 -15.08 14.41
N GLY A 81 12.90 -15.72 13.26
CA GLY A 81 13.75 -16.91 13.13
C GLY A 81 13.06 -18.20 13.54
N GLU A 82 11.74 -18.18 13.69
CA GLU A 82 10.96 -19.38 13.99
C GLU A 82 10.72 -20.11 12.66
N LEU A 83 11.71 -20.90 12.26
CA LEU A 83 11.53 -21.89 11.20
C LEU A 83 10.42 -22.84 11.67
N PRO A 84 9.37 -23.08 10.87
CA PRO A 84 8.47 -24.19 11.16
C PRO A 84 9.34 -25.44 11.25
N ALA A 85 9.20 -26.16 12.35
CA ALA A 85 9.88 -27.43 12.62
C ALA A 85 9.37 -28.54 11.69
N VAL A 86 9.39 -28.29 10.38
CA VAL A 86 9.06 -29.22 9.32
C VAL A 86 10.22 -29.13 8.34
N GLU A 87 10.95 -30.25 8.23
CA GLU A 87 12.05 -30.55 7.29
C GLU A 87 13.50 -30.54 7.79
N VAL A 88 13.81 -30.36 9.08
CA VAL A 88 15.17 -30.72 9.56
C VAL A 88 15.32 -32.22 9.78
N GLU A 89 14.23 -32.98 9.94
CA GLU A 89 14.29 -34.45 10.07
C GLU A 89 14.66 -35.14 8.74
N SER A 90 14.47 -34.49 7.59
CA SER A 90 14.86 -35.06 6.28
C SER A 90 16.33 -34.87 5.92
N ILE A 91 16.99 -33.85 6.48
CA ILE A 91 18.41 -33.57 6.18
C ILE A 91 19.32 -34.37 7.11
N VAL A 92 18.91 -34.60 8.37
CA VAL A 92 19.71 -35.38 9.33
C VAL A 92 19.72 -36.86 8.95
N GLU A 93 18.59 -37.42 8.48
CA GLU A 93 18.53 -38.82 8.05
C GLU A 93 19.32 -39.07 6.74
N ALA A 94 19.39 -38.09 5.84
CA ALA A 94 20.22 -38.20 4.63
C ALA A 94 21.73 -38.19 4.93
N THR A 95 22.17 -37.49 5.98
CA THR A 95 23.59 -37.52 6.40
C THR A 95 23.97 -38.79 7.15
N GLU A 96 23.05 -39.46 7.84
CA GLU A 96 23.37 -40.69 8.60
C GLU A 96 23.39 -41.94 7.70
N VAL A 97 22.60 -41.97 6.62
CA VAL A 97 22.56 -43.11 5.70
C VAL A 97 23.82 -43.21 4.83
N GLU A 98 24.43 -42.09 4.41
CA GLU A 98 25.65 -42.12 3.58
C GLU A 98 26.90 -42.63 4.33
N GLU A 99 26.97 -42.48 5.67
CA GLU A 99 28.10 -42.97 6.46
C GLU A 99 28.04 -44.49 6.70
N SER A 100 26.83 -45.09 6.68
CA SER A 100 26.63 -46.54 6.89
C SER A 100 26.90 -47.41 5.65
N VAL A 101 26.99 -46.82 4.45
CA VAL A 101 27.18 -47.55 3.17
C VAL A 101 28.65 -47.63 2.76
N LEU A 102 29.56 -46.88 3.41
CA LEU A 102 31.00 -46.90 3.12
C LEU A 102 31.81 -47.84 4.04
N ALA A 103 31.15 -48.56 4.95
CA ALA A 103 31.79 -49.41 5.96
C ALA A 103 31.50 -50.92 5.83
N ASP A 104 31.03 -51.37 4.65
CA ASP A 104 30.95 -52.80 4.28
C ASP A 104 31.97 -53.14 3.16
#